data_AF-A0A9N9DAM9-F1
#
_entry.id   AF-A0A9N9DAM9-F1
#
_cell.length_a   1.000
_cell.length_b   1.000
_cell.length_c   1.000
_cell.angle_alpha   90.00
_cell.angle_beta   90.00
_cell.angle_gamma   90.00
#
_symmetry.space_group_name_H-M   'P 1'
#
loop_
_entity.id
_entity.type
_entity.pdbx_description
1 polymer ?
#
loop_
_entity_poly.entity_id
_entity_poly.type
_entity_poly.pdbx_seq_one_letter_code
_entity_poly.pdbx_strand_id
1 'polypeptide(L)'
;MSISSSKQLILSTYRQILKEINKQFTNQNNNQLWRKEAISTFQQYRNLSNKEEVEKLTQDAQDLLCFLKSNRKFDELLKSYNPVHGYSEEKRIELTAKRVGLKLPITITEKKKLTQITKDENLYTESDE
;
A
#
# COMPACT_ATOMS: atom_id res chain seq x y z
N MET A 1 -0.28 37.14 9.65
CA MET A 1 -0.49 36.63 8.27
C MET A 1 -1.79 37.20 7.72
N SER A 2 -1.82 37.68 6.48
CA SER A 2 -3.06 38.20 5.86
C SER A 2 -4.06 37.06 5.60
N ILE A 3 -5.37 37.34 5.68
CA ILE A 3 -6.46 36.35 5.44
C ILE A 3 -6.35 35.66 4.06
N SER A 4 -5.74 36.31 3.07
CA SER A 4 -5.48 35.71 1.76
C SER A 4 -4.44 34.58 1.85
N SER A 5 -3.39 34.78 2.66
CA SER A 5 -2.30 33.82 2.84
C SER A 5 -2.76 32.54 3.55
N SER A 6 -3.65 32.64 4.55
CA SER A 6 -4.20 31.45 5.22
C SER A 6 -5.09 30.62 4.30
N LYS A 7 -5.93 31.27 3.48
CA LYS A 7 -6.74 30.57 2.46
C LYS A 7 -5.88 29.86 1.41
N GLN A 8 -4.81 30.50 0.95
CA GLN A 8 -3.85 29.88 0.03
C GLN A 8 -3.17 28.66 0.64
N LEU A 9 -2.78 28.76 1.92
CA LEU A 9 -2.20 27.65 2.66
C LEU A 9 -3.15 26.45 2.69
N ILE A 10 -4.42 26.64 3.09
CA ILE A 10 -5.45 25.59 3.13
C ILE A 10 -5.64 24.93 1.76
N LEU A 11 -5.72 25.72 0.69
CA LEU A 11 -5.88 25.19 -0.66
C LEU A 11 -4.65 24.39 -1.10
N SER A 12 -3.45 24.84 -0.72
CA SER A 12 -2.21 24.14 -1.05
C SER A 12 -2.09 22.81 -0.29
N THR A 13 -2.42 22.78 1.01
CA THR A 13 -2.38 21.57 1.83
C THR A 13 -3.42 20.57 1.34
N TYR A 14 -4.65 21.02 1.08
CA TYR A 14 -5.72 20.20 0.50
C TYR A 14 -5.29 19.52 -0.81
N ARG A 15 -4.73 20.29 -1.77
CA ARG A 15 -4.26 19.73 -3.04
C ARG A 15 -3.12 18.74 -2.84
N GLN A 16 -2.22 18.99 -1.91
CA GLN A 16 -1.12 18.08 -1.62
C GLN A 16 -1.62 16.77 -0.99
N ILE A 17 -2.57 16.83 -0.06
CA ILE A 17 -3.22 15.65 0.53
C ILE A 17 -3.87 14.81 -0.57
N LEU A 18 -4.67 15.43 -1.44
CA LEU A 18 -5.31 14.71 -2.54
C LEU A 18 -4.32 14.08 -3.52
N LYS A 19 -3.17 14.73 -3.77
CA LYS A 19 -2.10 14.17 -4.60
C LYS A 19 -1.44 12.96 -3.92
N GLU A 20 -1.14 13.03 -2.62
CA GLU A 20 -0.56 11.91 -1.88
C GLU A 20 -1.54 10.72 -1.77
N ILE A 21 -2.83 10.99 -1.50
CA ILE A 21 -3.86 9.94 -1.47
C ILE A 21 -3.95 9.23 -2.82
N ASN A 22 -4.02 9.99 -3.93
CA ASN A 22 -4.08 9.40 -5.25
C ASN A 22 -2.84 8.53 -5.54
N LYS A 23 -1.65 9.02 -5.16
CA LYS A 23 -0.38 8.35 -5.39
C LYS A 23 -0.26 7.04 -4.61
N GLN A 24 -0.74 7.00 -3.36
CA GLN A 24 -0.58 5.85 -2.46
C GLN A 24 -1.72 4.84 -2.58
N PHE A 25 -2.97 5.29 -2.63
CA PHE A 25 -4.14 4.40 -2.50
C PHE A 25 -4.89 4.20 -3.82
N THR A 26 -5.10 5.27 -4.60
CA THR A 26 -5.96 5.19 -5.80
C THR A 26 -5.23 4.56 -6.99
N ASN A 27 -3.96 4.87 -7.21
CA ASN A 27 -3.23 4.38 -8.38
C ASN A 27 -3.01 2.85 -8.39
N GLN A 28 -3.00 2.20 -7.23
CA GLN A 28 -2.79 0.75 -7.15
C GLN A 28 -4.08 -0.05 -7.43
N ASN A 29 -5.22 0.41 -6.89
CA ASN A 29 -6.48 -0.35 -6.90
C ASN A 29 -7.58 0.30 -7.77
N ASN A 30 -7.29 1.40 -8.46
CA ASN A 30 -8.26 2.26 -9.16
C ASN A 30 -9.46 2.71 -8.30
N ASN A 31 -9.30 2.65 -6.98
CA ASN A 31 -10.37 2.93 -6.03
C ASN A 31 -10.38 4.41 -5.63
N GLN A 32 -11.46 5.10 -5.98
CA GLN A 32 -11.64 6.53 -5.70
C GLN A 32 -12.30 6.83 -4.34
N LEU A 33 -12.65 5.81 -3.55
CA LEU A 33 -13.32 5.98 -2.25
C LEU A 33 -12.54 6.92 -1.34
N TRP A 34 -11.24 6.66 -1.12
CA TRP A 34 -10.40 7.49 -0.25
C TRP A 34 -10.31 8.96 -0.69
N ARG A 35 -10.29 9.19 -2.00
CA ARG A 35 -10.33 10.54 -2.57
C ARG A 35 -11.67 11.22 -2.29
N LYS A 36 -12.79 10.51 -2.49
CA LYS A 36 -14.15 11.03 -2.26
C LYS A 36 -14.37 11.36 -0.79
N GLU A 37 -13.94 10.49 0.12
CA GLU A 37 -14.00 10.73 1.56
C GLU A 37 -13.19 11.96 1.96
N ALA A 38 -11.94 12.09 1.48
CA ALA A 38 -11.13 13.28 1.73
C ALA A 38 -11.76 14.56 1.16
N ILE A 39 -12.50 14.48 0.05
CA ILE A 39 -13.23 15.64 -0.46
C ILE A 39 -14.43 15.96 0.44
N SER A 40 -15.19 14.94 0.85
CA SER A 40 -16.37 15.07 1.73
C SER A 40 -16.01 15.73 3.06
N THR A 41 -14.93 15.29 3.71
CA THR A 41 -14.49 15.86 4.99
C THR A 41 -14.12 17.34 4.88
N PHE A 42 -13.36 17.73 3.85
CA PHE A 42 -13.04 19.14 3.62
C PHE A 42 -14.27 19.99 3.27
N GLN A 43 -15.27 19.41 2.60
CA GLN A 43 -16.53 20.08 2.30
C GLN A 43 -17.38 20.30 3.56
N GLN A 44 -17.41 19.31 4.48
CA GLN A 44 -18.13 19.40 5.75
C GLN A 44 -17.67 20.60 6.59
N TYR A 45 -16.37 20.86 6.63
CA TYR A 45 -15.78 21.94 7.42
C TYR A 45 -15.63 23.28 6.67
N ARG A 46 -16.17 23.40 5.45
CA ARG A 46 -16.02 24.60 4.60
C ARG A 46 -16.63 25.86 5.19
N ASN A 47 -17.75 25.73 5.90
CA ASN A 47 -18.55 26.85 6.38
C ASN A 47 -18.26 27.22 7.85
N LEU A 48 -17.19 26.67 8.44
CA LEU A 48 -16.81 27.02 9.80
C LEU A 48 -16.43 28.50 9.89
N SER A 49 -17.10 29.21 10.80
CA SER A 49 -16.84 30.64 11.06
C SER A 49 -15.89 30.86 12.24
N ASN A 50 -15.69 29.86 13.10
CA ASN A 50 -14.80 29.97 14.26
C ASN A 50 -13.34 29.90 13.80
N LYS A 51 -12.59 30.99 14.06
CA LYS A 51 -11.19 31.13 13.64
C LYS A 51 -10.28 30.09 14.29
N GLU A 52 -10.47 29.81 15.58
CA GLU A 52 -9.62 28.87 16.33
C GLU A 52 -9.77 27.43 15.82
N GLU A 53 -11.00 27.02 15.52
CA GLU A 53 -11.28 25.71 14.93
C GLU A 53 -10.69 25.57 13.53
N VAL A 54 -10.76 26.63 12.71
CA VAL A 54 -10.14 26.64 11.39
C VAL A 54 -8.63 26.48 11.51
N GLU A 55 -7.98 27.23 12.41
CA GLU A 55 -6.53 27.11 12.64
C GLU A 55 -6.15 25.70 13.09
N LYS A 56 -6.90 25.12 14.04
CA LYS A 56 -6.67 23.74 14.50
C LYS A 56 -6.79 22.72 13.36
N LEU A 57 -7.87 22.79 12.57
CA LEU A 57 -8.06 21.91 11.41
C LEU A 57 -6.98 22.10 10.34
N THR A 58 -6.49 23.34 10.16
CA THR A 58 -5.37 23.57 9.23
C THR A 58 -4.10 22.88 9.68
N GLN A 59 -3.84 22.87 11.00
CA GLN A 59 -2.69 22.20 11.58
C GLN A 59 -2.85 20.67 11.48
N ASP A 60 -4.01 20.13 11.83
CA ASP A 60 -4.33 18.71 11.69
C ASP A 60 -4.14 18.23 10.24
N ALA A 61 -4.54 19.05 9.26
CA ALA A 61 -4.34 18.75 7.84
C ALA A 61 -2.86 18.75 7.43
N GLN A 62 -2.04 19.64 8.00
CA GLN A 62 -0.59 19.66 7.77
C GLN A 62 0.10 18.44 8.40
N ASP A 63 -0.32 18.06 9.60
CA ASP A 63 0.21 16.89 10.30
C ASP A 63 -0.13 15.60 9.55
N LEU A 64 -1.37 15.47 9.08
CA LEU A 64 -1.79 14.38 8.21
C LEU A 64 -0.94 14.34 6.93
N LEU A 65 -0.71 15.48 6.29
CA LEU A 65 0.13 15.55 5.09
C LEU A 65 1.57 15.11 5.38
N CYS A 66 2.13 15.50 6.53
CA CYS A 66 3.45 15.10 6.98
C CYS A 66 3.51 13.58 7.20
N PHE A 67 2.51 13.02 7.86
CA PHE A 67 2.37 11.59 8.08
C PHE A 67 2.32 10.80 6.76
N LEU A 68 1.47 11.20 5.82
CA LEU A 68 1.35 10.54 4.51
C LEU A 68 2.67 10.55 3.74
N LYS A 69 3.38 11.68 3.72
CA LYS A 69 4.69 11.78 3.05
C LYS A 69 5.73 10.89 3.73
N SER A 70 5.73 10.86 5.07
CA SER A 70 6.65 10.05 5.86
C SER A 70 6.41 8.56 5.65
N ASN A 71 5.15 8.13 5.57
CA ASN A 71 4.79 6.73 5.32
C ASN A 71 5.28 6.27 3.94
N ARG A 72 5.04 7.07 2.89
CA ARG A 72 5.55 6.75 1.54
C ARG A 72 7.08 6.66 1.52
N LYS A 73 7.76 7.61 2.17
CA LYS A 73 9.23 7.63 2.23
C LYS A 73 9.76 6.42 3.01
N PHE A 74 9.08 6.02 4.08
CA PHE A 74 9.40 4.82 4.83
C PHE A 74 9.33 3.58 3.94
N ASP A 75 8.25 3.41 3.17
CA ASP A 75 8.12 2.30 2.22
C ASP A 75 9.21 2.30 1.13
N GLU A 76 9.57 3.48 0.62
CA GLU A 76 10.64 3.65 -0.36
C GLU A 76 12.01 3.22 0.23
N LEU A 77 12.34 3.70 1.43
CA LEU A 77 13.58 3.35 2.13
C LEU A 77 13.64 1.86 2.48
N LEU A 78 12.52 1.31 2.94
CA LEU A 78 12.44 -0.09 3.31
C LEU A 78 12.71 -0.99 2.09
N LYS A 79 12.18 -0.64 0.91
CA LYS A 79 12.47 -1.34 -0.35
C LYS A 79 13.94 -1.21 -0.79
N SER A 80 14.56 -0.05 -0.60
CA SER A 80 15.94 0.19 -1.06
C SER A 80 16.98 -0.46 -0.15
N TYR A 81 16.79 -0.41 1.16
CA TYR A 81 17.78 -0.89 2.13
C TYR A 81 17.54 -2.33 2.57
N ASN A 82 16.30 -2.83 2.49
CA ASN A 82 15.97 -4.20 2.84
C ASN A 82 15.05 -4.84 1.78
N PRO A 83 15.58 -5.18 0.60
CA PRO A 83 14.79 -5.82 -0.46
C PRO A 83 14.32 -7.23 -0.10
N VAL A 84 14.85 -7.82 0.99
CA VAL A 84 14.44 -9.12 1.53
C VAL A 84 13.29 -8.96 2.53
N HIS A 85 12.91 -7.72 2.86
CA HIS A 85 11.78 -7.44 3.75
C HIS A 85 10.48 -7.99 3.14
N GLY A 86 9.80 -8.86 3.88
CA GLY A 86 8.57 -9.52 3.44
C GLY A 86 8.76 -10.90 2.81
N TYR A 87 10.00 -11.39 2.66
CA TYR A 87 10.22 -12.80 2.28
C TYR A 87 10.00 -13.72 3.47
N SER A 88 9.25 -14.80 3.24
CA SER A 88 9.22 -15.92 4.16
C SER A 88 10.62 -16.51 4.29
N GLU A 89 10.90 -17.14 5.42
CA GLU A 89 12.21 -17.75 5.68
C GLU A 89 12.57 -18.79 4.62
N GLU A 90 11.60 -19.62 4.22
CA GLU A 90 11.73 -20.56 3.10
C GLU A 90 12.16 -19.87 1.81
N LYS A 91 11.55 -18.73 1.47
CA LYS A 91 11.89 -17.97 0.26
C LYS A 91 13.31 -17.40 0.31
N ARG A 92 13.76 -16.99 1.50
CA ARG A 92 15.14 -16.51 1.72
C ARG A 92 16.15 -17.62 1.51
N ILE A 93 15.89 -18.81 2.04
CA ILE A 93 16.77 -19.97 1.87
C ILE A 93 16.79 -20.37 0.40
N GLU A 94 15.65 -20.35 -0.29
CA GLU A 94 15.54 -20.66 -1.73
C GLU A 94 16.41 -19.72 -2.58
N LEU A 95 16.31 -18.41 -2.37
CA LEU A 95 17.08 -17.42 -3.11
C LEU A 95 18.59 -17.54 -2.84
N THR A 96 18.95 -17.91 -1.61
CA THR A 96 20.35 -18.14 -1.24
C THR A 96 20.89 -19.41 -1.90
N ALA A 97 20.11 -20.50 -1.93
CA ALA A 97 20.46 -21.72 -2.65
C ALA A 97 20.62 -21.46 -4.16
N LYS A 98 19.69 -20.71 -4.77
CA LYS A 98 19.77 -20.33 -6.19
C LYS A 98 21.00 -19.49 -6.51
N ARG A 99 21.43 -18.61 -5.59
CA ARG A 99 22.65 -17.80 -5.76
C ARG A 99 23.91 -18.66 -5.94
N VAL A 100 23.94 -19.85 -5.34
CA VAL A 100 25.04 -20.82 -5.48
C VAL A 100 24.74 -21.94 -6.49
N GLY A 101 23.69 -21.80 -7.29
CA GLY A 101 23.29 -22.81 -8.29
C GLY A 101 22.63 -24.06 -7.71
N LEU A 102 22.23 -24.05 -6.44
CA LEU A 102 21.56 -25.16 -5.77
C LEU A 102 20.03 -24.98 -5.78
N LYS A 103 19.31 -26.10 -5.70
CA LYS A 103 17.86 -26.14 -5.50
C LYS A 103 17.55 -26.67 -4.10
N LEU A 104 16.51 -26.11 -3.47
CA LEU A 104 16.01 -26.63 -2.20
C LEU A 104 15.47 -28.06 -2.37
N PRO A 105 15.67 -28.94 -1.37
CA PRO A 105 15.04 -30.25 -1.38
C PRO A 105 13.52 -30.13 -1.24
N ILE A 106 12.79 -30.95 -2.00
CA ILE A 106 11.32 -30.97 -1.97
C ILE A 106 10.86 -31.52 -0.63
N THR A 107 9.96 -30.80 0.04
CA THR A 107 9.41 -31.24 1.33
C THR A 107 8.49 -32.45 1.16
N ILE A 108 8.32 -33.25 2.22
CA ILE A 108 7.46 -34.45 2.19
C ILE A 108 6.01 -34.07 1.86
N THR A 109 5.55 -32.92 2.33
CA THR A 109 4.20 -32.39 2.08
C THR A 109 3.99 -32.04 0.61
N GLU A 110 4.96 -31.40 -0.04
CA GLU A 110 4.91 -31.09 -1.48
C GLU A 110 4.98 -32.34 -2.35
N LYS A 111 5.84 -33.31 -1.97
CA LYS A 111 5.90 -34.62 -2.65
C LYS A 111 4.54 -35.32 -2.65
N LYS A 112 3.84 -35.32 -1.50
CA LYS A 112 2.48 -35.89 -1.39
C LYS A 112 1.49 -35.21 -2.35
N LYS A 113 1.50 -33.87 -2.42
CA LYS A 113 0.65 -33.11 -3.36
C LYS A 113 0.95 -33.47 -4.82
N LEU A 114 2.22 -33.53 -5.20
CA LEU A 114 2.65 -33.92 -6.56
C LEU A 114 2.19 -35.34 -6.93
N THR A 115 2.26 -36.28 -5.98
CA THR A 115 1.79 -37.66 -6.18
C THR A 115 0.26 -37.80 -6.18
N GLN A 116 -0.48 -36.84 -5.64
CA GLN A 116 -1.95 -36.81 -5.69
C GLN A 116 -2.42 -36.25 -7.02
N ILE A 117 -1.86 -35.11 -7.46
CA ILE A 117 -2.17 -34.48 -8.75
C ILE A 117 -1.96 -35.46 -9.92
N THR A 118 -0.84 -36.20 -9.91
CA THR A 118 -0.54 -37.21 -10.94
C THR A 118 -1.48 -38.42 -10.91
N LYS A 119 -2.10 -38.72 -9.76
CA LYS A 119 -3.13 -39.77 -9.67
C LYS A 119 -4.49 -39.28 -10.16
N ASP A 120 -4.81 -38.02 -9.86
CA ASP A 120 -6.07 -37.40 -10.27
C ASP A 120 -6.09 -37.15 -11.79
N GLU A 121 -4.96 -36.80 -12.42
CA GLU A 121 -4.84 -36.66 -13.89
C GLU A 121 -4.99 -37.99 -14.63
N ASN A 122 -4.44 -39.08 -14.10
CA ASN A 122 -4.58 -40.42 -14.71
C ASN A 122 -5.99 -41.01 -14.56
N LEU A 123 -6.81 -40.50 -13.63
CA LEU A 123 -8.19 -40.94 -13.42
C LEU A 123 -9.15 -40.49 -14.55
N TYR A 124 -8.82 -39.40 -15.24
CA TYR A 124 -9.62 -38.90 -16.37
C TYR A 124 -9.25 -39.53 -17.73
N THR A 125 -8.13 -40.26 -17.81
CA THR A 125 -7.67 -40.90 -19.05
C THR A 125 -8.08 -42.36 -19.20
N GLU A 126 -8.61 -42.99 -18.15
CA GLU A 126 -8.99 -44.43 -18.13
C GLU A 126 -10.50 -44.68 -18.32
N SER A 127 -11.31 -43.65 -18.60
CA SER A 127 -12.79 -43.78 -18.70
C SER A 127 -13.37 -43.74 -20.12
N ASP A 128 -12.55 -43.58 -21.15
CA ASP A 128 -12.97 -43.56 -22.57
C ASP A 128 -12.21 -44.61 -23.40
N GLU A 129 -12.37 -45.90 -23.10
CA GLU A 129 -12.14 -47.02 -24.04
C GLU A 129 -13.24 -48.08 -23.93
#